data_AF-A0A969T7H2-F1
#
_entry.id   AF-A0A969T7H2-F1
#
_cell.length_a   1.000
_cell.length_b   1.000
_cell.length_c   1.000
_cell.angle_alpha   90.00
_cell.angle_beta   90.00
_cell.angle_gamma   90.00
#
_symmetry.space_group_name_H-M   'P 1'
#
loop_
_entity.id
_entity.type
_entity.pdbx_description
1 polymer ?
#
loop_
_entity_poly.entity_id
_entity_poly.type
_entity_poly.pdbx_seq_one_letter_code
_entity_poly.pdbx_strand_id
1 'polypeptide(L)'
;MFDLDKWQEIFSTIQKNKLRTILTGFSVAWGIFMLVVLLGSGVGLENGIKKDFEGDAINSIWIYQGQTSIAYQGMKVGRNIKFTNDDYDRTRTILSDKGENFSGRSGIGASIISYKNQYGSFEAYCHVHPGTKEL
;
A
#
# COMPACT_ATOMS: atom_id res chain seq x y z
N MET A 1 -32.74 -41.22 -24.84
CA MET A 1 -31.31 -40.94 -24.57
C MET A 1 -31.09 -40.05 -23.35
N PHE A 2 -32.13 -39.80 -22.54
CA PHE A 2 -32.00 -39.22 -21.21
C PHE A 2 -32.71 -40.17 -20.26
N ASP A 3 -31.94 -41.03 -19.59
CA ASP A 3 -32.48 -42.02 -18.66
C ASP A 3 -32.73 -41.34 -17.31
N LEU A 4 -33.91 -40.74 -17.16
CA LEU A 4 -34.39 -40.19 -15.89
C LEU A 4 -34.36 -41.25 -14.78
N ASP A 5 -34.63 -42.52 -15.11
CA ASP A 5 -34.54 -43.65 -14.18
C ASP A 5 -33.12 -43.81 -13.59
N LYS A 6 -32.06 -43.59 -14.39
CA LYS A 6 -30.68 -43.67 -13.91
C LYS A 6 -30.34 -42.54 -12.94
N TRP A 7 -30.83 -41.33 -13.21
CA TRP A 7 -30.67 -40.20 -12.30
C TRP A 7 -31.45 -40.40 -11.00
N GLN A 8 -32.65 -40.97 -11.06
CA GLN A 8 -33.46 -41.30 -9.89
C GLN A 8 -32.82 -42.41 -9.04
N GLU A 9 -32.22 -43.42 -9.68
CA GLU A 9 -31.49 -44.52 -9.03
C GLU A 9 -30.22 -44.01 -8.30
N ILE A 10 -29.47 -43.10 -8.91
CA ILE A 10 -28.31 -42.44 -8.29
C ILE A 10 -28.75 -41.59 -7.10
N PHE A 11 -29.80 -40.79 -7.24
CA PHE A 11 -30.31 -39.95 -6.14
C PHE A 11 -30.83 -40.79 -4.98
N SER A 12 -31.55 -41.87 -5.26
CA SER A 12 -32.01 -42.86 -4.27
C SER A 12 -30.84 -43.50 -3.52
N THR A 13 -29.75 -43.83 -4.23
CA THR A 13 -28.54 -44.40 -3.64
C THR A 13 -27.80 -43.39 -2.76
N ILE A 14 -27.73 -42.12 -3.18
CA ILE A 14 -27.19 -41.00 -2.38
C ILE A 14 -28.04 -40.79 -1.11
N GLN A 15 -29.37 -40.90 -1.23
CA GLN A 15 -30.29 -40.71 -0.12
C GLN A 15 -30.26 -41.85 0.91
N LYS A 16 -29.85 -43.06 0.50
CA LYS A 16 -29.63 -44.20 1.40
C LYS A 16 -28.38 -44.06 2.28
N ASN A 17 -27.32 -43.39 1.80
CA ASN A 17 -26.07 -43.18 2.54
C ASN A 17 -25.72 -41.69 2.68
N LYS A 18 -26.64 -40.92 3.29
CA LYS A 18 -26.58 -39.45 3.38
C LYS A 18 -25.26 -38.94 3.97
N LEU A 19 -24.78 -39.55 5.05
CA LEU A 19 -23.62 -39.05 5.80
C LEU A 19 -22.32 -39.16 5.00
N ARG A 20 -22.12 -40.29 4.30
CA ARG A 20 -20.92 -40.52 3.49
C ARG A 20 -20.87 -39.57 2.30
N THR A 21 -21.98 -39.43 1.57
CA THR A 21 -22.05 -38.57 0.39
C THR A 21 -21.93 -37.09 0.74
N ILE A 22 -22.49 -36.66 1.88
CA ILE A 22 -22.32 -35.30 2.36
C ILE A 22 -20.85 -35.04 2.73
N LEU A 23 -20.18 -35.94 3.45
CA LEU A 23 -18.78 -35.74 3.86
C LEU A 23 -17.82 -35.65 2.66
N THR A 24 -18.01 -36.48 1.64
CA THR A 24 -17.17 -36.42 0.42
C THR A 24 -17.47 -35.17 -0.41
N GLY A 25 -18.74 -34.82 -0.60
CA GLY A 25 -19.12 -33.58 -1.30
C GLY A 25 -18.64 -32.32 -0.56
N PHE A 26 -18.78 -32.30 0.76
CA PHE A 26 -18.34 -31.19 1.60
C PHE A 26 -16.81 -31.02 1.56
N SER A 27 -16.05 -32.11 1.61
CA SER A 27 -14.58 -32.04 1.52
C SER A 27 -14.10 -31.43 0.21
N VAL A 28 -14.73 -31.78 -0.93
CA VAL A 28 -14.38 -31.23 -2.24
C VAL A 28 -14.78 -29.75 -2.32
N ALA A 29 -15.99 -29.41 -1.90
CA ALA A 29 -16.46 -28.03 -1.88
C ALA A 29 -15.59 -27.15 -0.97
N TRP A 30 -15.19 -27.65 0.19
CA TRP A 30 -14.31 -26.97 1.13
C TRP A 30 -12.91 -26.73 0.57
N GLY A 31 -12.34 -27.70 -0.16
CA GLY A 31 -11.05 -27.53 -0.82
C GLY A 31 -11.06 -26.41 -1.87
N ILE A 32 -12.10 -26.38 -2.71
CA ILE A 32 -12.27 -25.31 -3.72
C ILE A 32 -12.51 -23.96 -3.02
N PHE A 33 -13.31 -23.94 -1.97
CA PHE A 33 -13.55 -22.73 -1.17
C PHE A 33 -12.24 -22.16 -0.62
N MET A 34 -11.40 -23.00 -0.02
CA MET A 34 -10.10 -22.57 0.50
C MET A 34 -9.19 -22.01 -0.59
N LEU A 35 -9.16 -22.63 -1.78
CA LEU A 35 -8.40 -22.13 -2.92
C LEU A 35 -8.87 -20.73 -3.37
N VAL A 36 -10.17 -20.50 -3.47
CA VAL A 36 -10.74 -19.21 -3.86
C VAL A 36 -10.43 -18.12 -2.82
N VAL A 37 -10.55 -18.44 -1.53
CA VAL A 37 -10.22 -17.50 -0.44
C VAL A 37 -8.73 -17.12 -0.46
N LEU A 38 -7.85 -18.08 -0.68
CA LEU A 38 -6.40 -17.85 -0.78
C LEU A 38 -6.07 -16.97 -1.98
N LEU A 39 -6.66 -17.25 -3.14
CA LEU A 39 -6.45 -16.44 -4.34
C LEU A 39 -6.96 -15.01 -4.15
N GLY A 40 -8.18 -14.85 -3.61
CA GLY A 40 -8.75 -13.53 -3.34
C GLY A 40 -7.93 -12.74 -2.32
N SER A 41 -7.48 -13.38 -1.25
CA SER A 41 -6.63 -12.75 -0.23
C SER A 41 -5.24 -12.39 -0.79
N GLY A 42 -4.66 -13.25 -1.64
CA GLY A 42 -3.36 -13.00 -2.27
C GLY A 42 -3.39 -11.80 -3.20
N VAL A 43 -4.40 -11.72 -4.08
CA VAL A 43 -4.59 -10.57 -4.98
C VAL A 43 -4.95 -9.31 -4.20
N GLY A 44 -5.79 -9.43 -3.16
CA GLY A 44 -6.14 -8.31 -2.28
C GLY A 44 -4.93 -7.75 -1.54
N LEU A 45 -4.08 -8.62 -0.99
CA LEU A 45 -2.85 -8.24 -0.31
C LEU A 45 -1.84 -7.63 -1.27
N GLU A 46 -1.67 -8.21 -2.46
CA GLU A 46 -0.78 -7.65 -3.50
C GLU A 46 -1.20 -6.23 -3.86
N ASN A 47 -2.50 -5.99 -4.05
CA ASN A 47 -3.01 -4.65 -4.37
C ASN A 47 -2.89 -3.69 -3.18
N GLY A 48 -3.09 -4.16 -1.94
CA GLY A 48 -2.90 -3.35 -0.74
C GLY A 48 -1.45 -2.92 -0.58
N ILE A 49 -0.52 -3.87 -0.69
CA ILE A 49 0.93 -3.61 -0.70
C ILE A 49 1.26 -2.64 -1.83
N LYS A 50 0.84 -2.91 -3.07
CA LYS A 50 1.10 -1.98 -4.20
C LYS A 50 0.62 -0.56 -3.91
N LYS A 51 -0.56 -0.39 -3.34
CA LYS A 51 -1.08 0.94 -2.95
C LYS A 51 -0.25 1.62 -1.87
N ASP A 52 0.22 0.87 -0.87
CA ASP A 52 1.08 1.41 0.18
C ASP A 52 2.46 1.78 -0.36
N PHE A 53 2.98 1.00 -1.32
CA PHE A 53 4.25 1.25 -2.01
C PHE A 53 4.15 2.24 -3.18
N GLU A 54 2.96 2.56 -3.70
CA GLU A 54 2.78 3.56 -4.78
C GLU A 54 3.24 4.97 -4.35
N GLY A 55 3.17 5.28 -3.05
CA GLY A 55 3.70 6.52 -2.48
C GLY A 55 5.24 6.59 -2.40
N ASP A 56 5.91 5.45 -2.55
CA ASP A 56 7.35 5.25 -2.46
C ASP A 56 7.87 4.72 -3.81
N ALA A 57 8.40 5.61 -4.65
CA ALA A 57 9.02 5.18 -5.90
C ALA A 57 10.12 4.13 -5.63
N ILE A 58 10.09 3.03 -6.40
CA ILE A 58 10.95 1.83 -6.25
C ILE A 58 12.45 2.19 -6.16
N ASN A 59 12.86 3.34 -6.73
CA ASN A 59 14.22 3.87 -6.68
C ASN A 59 14.25 5.30 -6.10
N SER A 60 13.76 5.49 -4.87
CA SER A 60 13.80 6.78 -4.18
C SER A 60 14.90 6.84 -3.12
N ILE A 61 15.51 8.02 -2.97
CA ILE A 61 16.45 8.34 -1.89
C ILE A 61 15.83 9.47 -1.06
N TRP A 62 15.69 9.22 0.24
CA TRP A 62 15.19 10.20 1.20
C TRP A 62 16.33 10.88 1.92
N ILE A 63 16.33 12.22 1.93
CA ILE A 63 17.30 13.04 2.65
C ILE A 63 16.57 13.77 3.76
N TYR A 64 16.98 13.53 5.00
CA TYR A 64 16.38 14.12 6.18
C TYR A 64 17.25 15.24 6.76
N GLN A 65 16.60 16.19 7.43
CA GLN A 65 17.25 17.25 8.17
C GLN A 65 17.97 16.66 9.39
N GLY A 66 19.30 16.65 9.36
CA GLY A 66 20.13 16.25 10.49
C GLY A 66 20.40 17.40 11.47
N GLN A 67 21.25 17.12 12.47
CA GLN A 67 21.78 18.13 13.38
C GLN A 67 23.22 18.51 13.00
N THR A 68 23.62 19.76 13.25
CA THR A 68 24.98 20.22 12.97
C THR A 68 26.00 19.62 13.94
N SER A 69 26.98 18.86 13.43
CA SER A 69 28.05 18.26 14.24
C SER A 69 29.22 19.20 14.55
N ILE A 70 29.38 20.29 13.78
CA ILE A 70 30.48 21.26 13.95
C ILE A 70 29.94 22.68 14.13
N ALA A 71 30.67 23.49 14.91
CA ALA A 71 30.38 24.90 15.05
C ALA A 71 30.80 25.64 13.77
N TYR A 72 29.94 26.54 13.28
CA TYR A 72 30.17 27.26 12.03
C TYR A 72 29.65 28.68 12.14
N GLN A 73 30.44 29.67 11.68
CA GLN A 73 30.09 31.10 11.69
C GLN A 73 29.53 31.60 13.04
N GLY A 74 30.17 31.24 14.15
CA GLY A 74 29.75 31.65 15.50
C GLY A 74 28.50 30.94 16.05
N MET A 75 27.94 30.00 15.29
CA MET A 75 26.79 29.21 15.72
C MET A 75 27.23 27.93 16.42
N LYS A 76 26.53 27.58 17.52
CA LYS A 76 26.79 26.35 18.30
C LYS A 76 26.38 25.09 17.53
N VAL A 77 26.98 23.96 17.93
CA VAL A 77 26.62 22.59 17.52
C VAL A 77 25.22 22.20 18.02
N GLY A 78 24.62 21.17 17.41
CA GLY A 78 23.31 20.64 17.83
C GLY A 78 22.09 21.40 17.29
N ARG A 79 22.25 22.23 16.25
CA ARG A 79 21.12 22.91 15.60
C ARG A 79 20.50 22.02 14.53
N ASN A 80 19.18 22.06 14.42
CA ASN A 80 18.46 21.41 13.31
C ASN A 80 18.74 22.16 12.01
N ILE A 81 19.18 21.43 10.99
CA ILE A 81 19.40 21.96 9.65
C ILE A 81 18.04 22.17 9.01
N LYS A 82 17.72 23.39 8.60
CA LYS A 82 16.50 23.67 7.83
C LYS A 82 16.85 23.67 6.35
N PHE A 83 16.18 22.85 5.56
CA PHE A 83 16.28 22.92 4.11
C PHE A 83 15.58 24.17 3.60
N THR A 84 16.25 24.85 2.67
CA THR A 84 15.71 26.02 1.97
C THR A 84 15.41 25.66 0.52
N ASN A 85 14.62 26.49 -0.18
CA ASN A 85 14.37 26.27 -1.60
C ASN A 85 15.65 26.38 -2.45
N ASP A 86 16.61 27.21 -2.02
CA ASP A 86 17.92 27.31 -2.67
C ASP A 86 18.68 25.97 -2.63
N ASP A 87 18.55 25.22 -1.53
CA ASP A 87 19.15 23.88 -1.41
C ASP A 87 18.48 22.90 -2.38
N TYR A 88 17.16 23.00 -2.56
CA TYR A 88 16.42 22.20 -3.56
C TYR A 88 16.92 22.47 -4.98
N ASP A 89 17.05 23.75 -5.37
CA ASP A 89 17.52 24.14 -6.71
C ASP A 89 18.97 23.72 -6.95
N ARG A 90 19.82 23.79 -5.92
CA ARG A 90 21.20 23.28 -5.98
C ARG A 90 21.25 21.77 -6.14
N THR A 91 20.48 21.02 -5.35
CA THR A 91 20.40 19.56 -5.48
C THR A 91 19.89 19.16 -6.86
N ARG A 92 18.88 19.85 -7.39
CA ARG A 92 18.36 19.64 -8.74
C ARG A 92 19.42 19.89 -9.81
N THR A 93 20.23 20.94 -9.67
CA THR A 93 21.29 21.29 -10.63
C THR A 93 22.47 20.31 -10.58
N ILE A 94 22.87 19.87 -9.40
CA ILE A 94 23.99 18.93 -9.23
C ILE A 94 23.61 17.52 -9.69
N LEU A 95 22.37 17.12 -9.45
CA LEU A 95 21.87 15.77 -9.74
C LEU A 95 21.00 15.73 -11.01
N SER A 96 21.03 16.78 -11.85
CA SER A 96 20.25 16.85 -13.10
C SER A 96 20.54 15.68 -14.04
N ASP A 97 21.75 15.12 -13.95
CA ASP A 97 22.23 14.01 -14.78
C ASP A 97 21.84 12.62 -14.22
N LYS A 98 21.36 12.55 -12.96
CA LYS A 98 21.14 11.27 -12.25
C LYS A 98 19.75 11.08 -11.65
N GLY A 99 18.95 12.13 -11.48
CA GLY A 99 17.63 12.06 -10.88
C GLY A 99 16.53 12.58 -11.80
N GLU A 100 15.53 11.75 -12.10
CA GLU A 100 14.39 12.14 -12.93
C GLU A 100 13.39 13.03 -12.19
N ASN A 101 13.24 12.87 -10.86
CA ASN A 101 12.25 13.60 -10.07
C ASN A 101 12.81 14.00 -8.70
N PHE A 102 12.75 15.30 -8.39
CA PHE A 102 13.10 15.86 -7.09
C PHE A 102 11.86 16.47 -6.46
N SER A 103 11.48 16.02 -5.25
CA SER A 103 10.33 16.56 -4.50
C SER A 103 10.78 17.06 -3.14
N GLY A 104 10.51 18.33 -2.85
CA GLY A 104 10.56 18.84 -1.47
C GLY A 104 9.32 18.37 -0.71
N ARG A 105 9.48 17.50 0.29
CA ARG A 105 8.41 17.13 1.22
C ARG A 105 8.58 17.90 2.54
N SER A 106 7.52 18.50 3.03
CA SER A 106 7.45 19.04 4.39
C SER A 106 6.31 18.32 5.12
N GLY A 107 6.65 17.60 6.18
CA GLY A 107 5.65 16.97 7.04
C GLY A 107 5.00 18.02 7.91
N ILE A 108 3.67 18.15 7.80
CA ILE A 108 2.89 18.76 8.86
C ILE A 108 2.55 17.61 9.79
N GLY A 109 3.20 17.56 10.96
CA GLY A 109 2.97 16.50 11.96
C GLY A 109 1.48 16.34 12.27
N ALA A 110 1.09 15.16 12.75
CA ALA A 110 -0.30 14.73 12.98
C ALA A 110 -1.25 15.89 13.26
N SER A 111 -2.00 16.30 12.24
CA SER A 111 -2.89 17.44 12.28
C SER A 111 -4.30 16.97 12.01
N ILE A 112 -5.26 17.52 12.76
CA ILE A 112 -6.68 17.25 12.51
C ILE A 112 -7.05 17.98 11.23
N ILE A 113 -7.23 17.23 10.15
CA ILE A 113 -7.66 17.80 8.87
C ILE A 113 -9.17 17.65 8.81
N SER A 114 -9.85 18.79 8.77
CA SER A 114 -11.28 18.87 8.53
C SER A 114 -11.53 19.30 7.10
N TYR A 115 -12.14 18.44 6.29
CA TYR A 115 -12.62 18.82 4.96
C TYR A 115 -14.13 18.65 4.89
N LYS A 116 -14.83 19.78 4.70
CA LYS A 116 -16.30 19.88 4.70
C LYS A 116 -16.90 19.28 5.98
N ASN A 117 -17.40 18.04 5.90
CA ASN A 117 -18.12 17.38 6.99
C ASN A 117 -17.39 16.13 7.54
N GLN A 118 -16.12 15.94 7.16
CA GLN A 118 -15.28 14.82 7.60
C GLN A 118 -14.12 15.34 8.43
N TYR A 119 -13.91 14.73 9.59
CA TYR A 119 -12.86 15.06 10.55
C TYR A 119 -12.04 13.80 10.81
N GLY A 120 -10.72 13.89 10.66
CA GLY A 120 -9.81 12.79 10.97
C GLY A 120 -8.41 13.31 11.29
N SER A 121 -7.70 12.60 12.16
CA SER A 121 -6.28 12.84 12.41
C SER A 121 -5.50 12.12 11.32
N PHE A 122 -4.89 12.87 10.42
CA PHE A 122 -4.04 12.34 9.38
C PHE A 122 -2.65 12.93 9.52
N GLU A 123 -1.63 12.09 9.39
CA GLU A 123 -0.28 12.58 9.18
C GLU A 123 -0.18 13.04 7.73
N ALA A 124 -0.16 14.36 7.52
CA ALA A 124 -0.16 14.94 6.19
C ALA A 124 1.25 15.38 5.82
N TYR A 125 1.80 14.69 4.83
CA TYR A 125 3.01 15.13 4.14
C TYR A 125 2.59 16.12 3.06
N CYS A 126 2.83 17.41 3.29
CA CYS A 126 2.62 18.42 2.26
C CYS A 126 3.81 18.38 1.30
N HIS A 127 3.54 18.01 0.06
CA HIS A 127 4.46 18.25 -1.04
C HIS A 127 4.52 19.76 -1.27
N VAL A 128 5.69 20.37 -1.08
CA VAL A 128 5.84 21.82 -1.07
C VAL A 128 6.06 22.37 -2.50
N HIS A 129 6.32 21.49 -3.47
CA HIS A 129 6.68 21.89 -4.83
C HIS A 129 5.51 21.67 -5.82
N PRO A 130 5.06 22.70 -6.57
CA PRO A 130 3.91 22.63 -7.49
C PRO A 130 4.10 21.75 -8.73
N GLY A 131 5.20 21.00 -8.81
CA GLY A 131 5.53 20.11 -9.93
C GLY A 131 5.14 18.64 -9.71
N THR A 132 4.87 18.24 -8.48
CA THR A 132 4.31 16.91 -8.18
C THR A 132 2.83 16.94 -8.49
N LYS A 133 2.46 16.47 -9.69
CA LYS A 133 1.08 16.10 -9.98
C LYS A 133 0.69 15.00 -9.00
N GLU A 134 -0.45 15.18 -8.37
CA GLU A 134 -1.16 14.15 -7.62
C GLU A 134 -1.21 12.89 -8.50
N LEU A 135 -0.52 11.83 -8.03
CA LEU A 135 -0.71 10.47 -8.51
C LEU A 135 -1.83 9.83 -7.68
#